data_AF-A0A813JCW5-F1
#
_entry.id   AF-A0A813JCW5-F1
#
_cell.length_a   1.000
_cell.length_b   1.000
_cell.length_c   1.000
_cell.angle_alpha   90.00
_cell.angle_beta   90.00
_cell.angle_gamma   90.00
#
_symmetry.space_group_name_H-M   'P 1'
#
loop_
_entity.id
_entity.type
_entity.pdbx_description
1 polymer ?
#
loop_
_entity_poly.entity_id
_entity_poly.type
_entity_poly.pdbx_seq_one_letter_code
_entity_poly.pdbx_strand_id
1 'polypeptide(L)'
;MRCPKRFSANRLSTVRRVCLRWRFTCCCEACSSTSTSESNASRLRLAELDASLRRNMELCQEDVLAAAVVGQLETETLAQVAEMTELLSREFGPHPALRCQLYYDAFQLMLMLKKPKNTLMFISMAVKASYHAVGETSEQSGRFKGYLDNPCSHSAFLTGRQRS
;
A
#
# COMPACT_ATOMS: atom_id res chain seq x y z
N MET A 1 -34.85 -0.16 10.21
CA MET A 1 -35.52 -0.53 8.94
C MET A 1 -34.58 -1.41 8.13
N ARG A 2 -35.07 -2.54 7.59
CA ARG A 2 -34.29 -3.53 6.84
C ARG A 2 -34.05 -3.05 5.40
N CYS A 3 -32.87 -3.35 4.86
CA CYS A 3 -32.47 -3.06 3.49
C CYS A 3 -33.11 -4.07 2.51
N PRO A 4 -33.85 -3.63 1.47
CA PRO A 4 -34.30 -4.51 0.40
C PRO A 4 -33.47 -4.33 -0.87
N LYS A 5 -33.24 -5.48 -1.53
CA LYS A 5 -32.87 -5.69 -2.95
C LYS A 5 -31.37 -5.63 -3.34
N ARG A 6 -30.88 -6.86 -3.55
CA ARG A 6 -29.81 -7.33 -4.44
C ARG A 6 -29.50 -6.35 -5.58
N PHE A 7 -28.28 -5.81 -5.59
CA PHE A 7 -27.66 -5.23 -6.78
C PHE A 7 -26.78 -6.26 -7.50
N SER A 8 -26.82 -6.21 -8.83
CA SER A 8 -26.25 -7.15 -9.79
C SER A 8 -24.74 -7.40 -9.60
N ALA A 9 -24.35 -8.68 -9.66
CA ALA A 9 -23.07 -9.22 -9.21
C ALA A 9 -21.83 -8.86 -10.06
N ASN A 10 -21.97 -8.18 -11.20
CA ASN A 10 -20.88 -8.06 -12.18
C ASN A 10 -20.09 -6.73 -12.19
N ARG A 11 -20.49 -5.69 -11.44
CA ARG A 11 -19.69 -4.44 -11.28
C ARG A 11 -19.13 -4.22 -9.87
N LEU A 12 -19.44 -5.11 -8.94
CA LEU A 12 -19.14 -4.98 -7.51
C LEU A 12 -17.81 -5.63 -7.08
N SER A 13 -17.12 -6.33 -7.98
CA SER A 13 -15.92 -7.12 -7.61
C SER A 13 -14.68 -6.27 -7.39
N THR A 14 -14.51 -5.16 -8.13
CA THR A 14 -13.35 -4.25 -7.96
C THR A 14 -13.54 -3.30 -6.79
N VAL A 15 -14.74 -2.71 -6.64
CA VAL A 15 -15.07 -1.79 -5.53
C VAL A 15 -15.02 -2.54 -4.17
N ARG A 16 -15.51 -3.78 -4.09
CA ARG A 16 -15.41 -4.57 -2.85
C ARG A 16 -13.98 -4.87 -2.41
N ARG A 17 -13.02 -5.02 -3.33
CA ARG A 17 -11.62 -5.31 -2.97
C ARG A 17 -10.93 -4.08 -2.36
N VAL A 18 -11.24 -2.88 -2.85
CA VAL A 18 -10.82 -1.61 -2.22
C VAL A 18 -11.39 -1.51 -0.81
N CYS A 19 -12.69 -1.75 -0.66
CA CYS A 19 -13.38 -1.73 0.62
C CYS A 19 -12.80 -2.71 1.65
N LEU A 20 -12.26 -3.86 1.22
CA LEU A 20 -11.74 -4.91 2.12
C LEU A 20 -10.34 -4.62 2.64
N ARG A 21 -9.42 -4.09 1.82
CA ARG A 21 -8.08 -3.70 2.30
C ARG A 21 -8.10 -2.40 3.10
N TRP A 22 -8.95 -1.45 2.70
CA TRP A 22 -9.06 -0.11 3.32
C TRP A 22 -10.23 0.00 4.30
N ARG A 23 -10.91 -1.12 4.60
CA ARG A 23 -12.00 -1.28 5.59
C ARG A 23 -13.08 -0.18 5.56
N PHE A 24 -13.64 0.08 4.40
CA PHE A 24 -14.67 1.11 4.25
C PHE A 24 -15.81 0.63 3.36
N THR A 25 -17.06 0.81 3.82
CA THR A 25 -18.27 0.74 2.97
C THR A 25 -19.01 2.04 3.18
N CYS A 26 -18.97 2.97 2.22
CA CYS A 26 -19.83 4.15 2.28
C CYS A 26 -21.20 3.83 1.71
N CYS A 27 -22.23 4.22 2.44
CA CYS A 27 -23.63 4.14 2.03
C CYS A 27 -24.32 5.52 2.02
N CYS A 28 -23.57 6.63 1.96
CA CYS A 28 -24.18 7.97 1.96
C CYS A 28 -24.77 8.34 0.60
N GLU A 29 -25.74 9.25 0.60
CA GLU A 29 -26.46 9.72 -0.61
C GLU A 29 -25.53 10.26 -1.71
N ALA A 30 -24.35 10.75 -1.35
CA ALA A 30 -23.33 11.18 -2.31
C ALA A 30 -22.79 10.01 -3.16
N CYS A 31 -22.60 8.81 -2.58
CA CYS A 31 -22.15 7.61 -3.30
C CYS A 31 -23.17 7.08 -4.32
N SER A 32 -24.41 7.58 -4.28
CA SER A 32 -25.49 7.30 -5.23
C SER A 32 -25.69 8.40 -6.29
N SER A 33 -24.91 9.48 -6.26
CA SER A 33 -25.06 10.62 -7.19
C SER A 33 -23.93 10.68 -8.23
N THR A 34 -24.23 11.23 -9.42
CA THR A 34 -23.30 11.37 -10.57
C THR A 34 -22.11 12.32 -10.34
N SER A 35 -22.09 13.10 -9.25
CA SER A 35 -20.94 13.93 -8.85
C SER A 35 -19.73 13.14 -8.33
N THR A 36 -19.80 11.80 -8.34
CA THR A 36 -18.77 10.89 -7.84
C THR A 36 -17.86 10.28 -8.91
N SER A 37 -17.95 10.67 -10.19
CA SER A 37 -17.17 10.04 -11.26
C SER A 37 -15.65 10.13 -11.02
N GLU A 38 -15.14 11.30 -10.64
CA GLU A 38 -13.70 11.52 -10.38
C GLU A 38 -13.22 10.83 -9.10
N SER A 39 -14.03 10.84 -8.04
CA SER A 39 -13.74 10.10 -6.80
C SER A 39 -13.75 8.59 -7.05
N ASN A 40 -14.71 8.10 -7.85
CA ASN A 40 -14.76 6.71 -8.28
C ASN A 40 -13.54 6.34 -9.12
N ALA A 41 -13.10 7.19 -10.05
CA ALA A 41 -11.90 6.97 -10.85
C ALA A 41 -10.63 6.93 -9.98
N SER A 42 -10.48 7.85 -9.05
CA SER A 42 -9.33 7.88 -8.11
C SER A 42 -9.28 6.64 -7.24
N ARG A 43 -10.42 6.20 -6.71
CA ARG A 43 -10.52 4.99 -5.88
C ARG A 43 -10.27 3.72 -6.68
N LEU A 44 -10.75 3.65 -7.92
CA LEU A 44 -10.44 2.55 -8.83
C LEU A 44 -8.94 2.51 -9.17
N ARG A 45 -8.34 3.67 -9.45
CA ARG A 45 -6.90 3.77 -9.71
C ARG A 45 -6.06 3.36 -8.50
N LEU A 46 -6.44 3.78 -7.29
CA LEU A 46 -5.82 3.32 -6.05
C LEU A 46 -5.92 1.79 -5.90
N ALA A 47 -7.05 1.19 -6.28
CA ALA A 47 -7.23 -0.27 -6.28
C ALA A 47 -6.23 -0.98 -7.19
N GLU A 48 -6.08 -0.46 -8.41
CA GLU A 48 -5.21 -1.02 -9.43
C GLU A 48 -3.74 -0.94 -9.02
N LEU A 49 -3.32 0.22 -8.50
CA LEU A 49 -1.97 0.44 -8.00
C LEU A 49 -1.67 -0.48 -6.80
N ASP A 50 -2.62 -0.60 -5.87
CA ASP A 50 -2.48 -1.50 -4.72
C ASP A 50 -2.36 -2.97 -5.14
N ALA A 51 -3.20 -3.41 -6.08
CA ALA A 51 -3.11 -4.75 -6.65
C ALA A 51 -1.78 -4.97 -7.39
N SER A 52 -1.25 -3.93 -8.06
CA SER A 52 0.06 -3.99 -8.70
C SER A 52 1.19 -4.15 -7.69
N LEU A 53 1.20 -3.36 -6.62
CA LEU A 53 2.22 -3.48 -5.56
C LEU A 53 2.21 -4.87 -4.93
N ARG A 54 1.03 -5.44 -4.67
CA ARG A 54 0.89 -6.81 -4.15
C ARG A 54 1.48 -7.84 -5.11
N ARG A 55 1.17 -7.76 -6.40
CA ARG A 55 1.75 -8.66 -7.42
C ARG A 55 3.28 -8.54 -7.50
N ASN A 56 3.81 -7.32 -7.38
CA ASN A 56 5.26 -7.10 -7.36
C ASN A 56 5.90 -7.74 -6.12
N MET A 57 5.24 -7.67 -4.96
CA MET A 57 5.69 -8.37 -3.75
C MET A 57 5.66 -9.89 -3.92
N GLU A 58 4.59 -10.45 -4.49
CA GLU A 58 4.47 -11.89 -4.78
C GLU A 58 5.60 -12.36 -5.73
N LEU A 59 5.83 -11.62 -6.82
CA LEU A 59 6.90 -11.90 -7.77
C LEU A 59 8.29 -11.92 -7.10
N CYS A 60 8.53 -11.00 -6.17
CA CYS A 60 9.81 -10.96 -5.42
C CYS A 60 9.96 -12.09 -4.39
N GLN A 61 8.86 -12.76 -4.00
CA GLN A 61 8.88 -13.89 -3.06
C GLN A 61 9.07 -15.24 -3.78
N GLU A 62 8.59 -15.35 -5.03
CA GLU A 62 8.60 -16.61 -5.77
C GLU A 62 9.86 -16.82 -6.62
N ASP A 63 10.46 -15.74 -7.14
CA ASP A 63 11.50 -15.81 -8.16
C ASP A 63 12.81 -15.11 -7.81
N VAL A 64 13.90 -15.67 -8.35
CA VAL A 64 15.18 -14.95 -8.45
C VAL A 64 15.12 -14.06 -9.68
N LEU A 65 14.95 -12.76 -9.45
CA LEU A 65 14.78 -11.79 -10.52
C LEU A 65 16.13 -11.36 -11.13
N ALA A 66 16.16 -11.26 -12.46
CA ALA A 66 17.29 -10.67 -13.17
C ALA A 66 17.46 -9.19 -12.79
N ALA A 67 18.70 -8.69 -12.81
CA ALA A 67 19.02 -7.32 -12.38
C ALA A 67 18.23 -6.24 -13.15
N ALA A 68 17.96 -6.46 -14.44
CA ALA A 68 17.13 -5.55 -15.24
C ALA A 68 15.69 -5.47 -14.73
N VAL A 69 15.09 -6.60 -14.36
CA VAL A 69 13.74 -6.67 -13.79
C VAL A 69 13.70 -5.99 -12.43
N VAL A 70 14.72 -6.20 -11.60
CA VAL A 70 14.85 -5.53 -10.29
C VAL A 70 14.90 -4.01 -10.45
N GLY A 71 15.66 -3.48 -11.42
CA GLY A 71 15.74 -2.04 -11.68
C GLY A 71 14.42 -1.45 -12.21
N GLN A 72 13.72 -2.21 -13.06
CA GLN A 72 12.39 -1.81 -13.53
C GLN A 72 11.38 -1.76 -12.38
N LEU A 73 11.30 -2.82 -11.57
CA LEU A 73 10.39 -2.89 -10.43
C LEU A 73 10.66 -1.79 -9.40
N GLU A 74 11.92 -1.44 -9.15
CA GLU A 74 12.28 -0.31 -8.31
C GLU A 74 11.67 0.99 -8.84
N THR A 75 11.87 1.29 -10.12
CA THR A 75 11.38 2.50 -10.78
C THR A 75 9.85 2.57 -10.76
N GLU A 76 9.19 1.47 -11.12
CA GLU A 76 7.74 1.36 -11.10
C GLU A 76 7.18 1.56 -9.69
N THR A 77 7.78 0.93 -8.68
CA THR A 77 7.32 1.06 -7.29
C THR A 77 7.43 2.50 -6.80
N LEU A 78 8.53 3.20 -7.10
CA LEU A 78 8.69 4.61 -6.73
C LEU A 78 7.59 5.49 -7.35
N ALA A 79 7.30 5.29 -8.64
CA ALA A 79 6.25 6.02 -9.34
C ALA A 79 4.86 5.70 -8.78
N GLN A 80 4.56 4.42 -8.52
CA GLN A 80 3.29 3.98 -7.95
C GLN A 80 3.06 4.55 -6.55
N VAL A 81 4.07 4.54 -5.68
CA VAL A 81 3.96 5.09 -4.32
C VAL A 81 3.76 6.60 -4.34
N ALA A 82 4.41 7.32 -5.26
CA ALA A 82 4.19 8.75 -5.45
C ALA A 82 2.74 9.04 -5.89
N GLU A 83 2.26 8.34 -6.92
CA GLU A 83 0.88 8.47 -7.42
C GLU A 83 -0.15 8.13 -6.33
N MET A 84 0.03 7.01 -5.62
CA MET A 84 -0.87 6.62 -4.53
C MET A 84 -0.87 7.64 -3.39
N THR A 85 0.28 8.24 -3.06
CA THR A 85 0.35 9.29 -2.02
C THR A 85 -0.49 10.50 -2.41
N GLU A 86 -0.40 10.95 -3.67
CA GLU A 86 -1.20 12.06 -4.19
C GLU A 86 -2.70 11.72 -4.19
N LEU A 87 -3.07 10.57 -4.73
CA LEU A 87 -4.46 10.10 -4.78
C LEU A 87 -5.07 9.95 -3.39
N LEU A 88 -4.34 9.38 -2.43
CA LEU A 88 -4.77 9.28 -1.03
C LEU A 88 -5.01 10.66 -0.41
N SER A 89 -4.13 11.61 -0.70
CA SER A 89 -4.23 12.99 -0.18
C SER A 89 -5.43 13.72 -0.76
N ARG A 90 -5.72 13.51 -2.04
CA ARG A 90 -6.88 14.10 -2.72
C ARG A 90 -8.20 13.51 -2.23
N GLU A 91 -8.27 12.19 -2.07
CA GLU A 91 -9.51 11.49 -1.72
C GLU A 91 -9.85 11.52 -0.22
N PHE A 92 -8.82 11.43 0.64
CA PHE A 92 -8.99 11.23 2.08
C PHE A 92 -8.32 12.31 2.93
N GLY A 93 -7.69 13.30 2.30
CA GLY A 93 -6.87 14.29 3.00
C GLY A 93 -5.56 13.67 3.55
N PRO A 94 -4.86 14.39 4.45
CA PRO A 94 -3.64 13.89 5.07
C PRO A 94 -3.98 12.79 6.09
N HIS A 95 -4.22 11.56 5.62
CA HIS A 95 -4.55 10.42 6.47
C HIS A 95 -3.29 9.62 6.83
N PRO A 96 -2.71 9.78 8.03
CA PRO A 96 -1.38 9.24 8.37
C PRO A 96 -1.36 7.71 8.37
N ALA A 97 -2.43 7.03 8.82
CA ALA A 97 -2.49 5.56 8.83
C ALA A 97 -2.41 4.95 7.41
N LEU A 98 -3.07 5.58 6.41
CA LEU A 98 -3.07 5.09 5.04
C LEU A 98 -1.69 5.27 4.39
N ARG A 99 -1.06 6.43 4.61
CA ARG A 99 0.32 6.68 4.17
C ARG A 99 1.32 5.76 4.85
N CYS A 100 1.15 5.53 6.15
CA CYS A 100 1.96 4.60 6.94
C CYS A 100 1.96 3.20 6.33
N GLN A 101 0.78 2.67 6.00
CA GLN A 101 0.68 1.36 5.35
C GLN A 101 1.35 1.35 3.97
N LEU A 102 1.10 2.37 3.14
CA LEU A 102 1.71 2.48 1.81
C LEU A 102 3.24 2.49 1.87
N TYR A 103 3.82 3.29 2.77
CA TYR A 103 5.28 3.36 2.93
C TYR A 103 5.85 2.07 3.50
N TYR A 104 5.13 1.38 4.40
CA TYR A 104 5.56 0.09 4.91
C TYR A 104 5.54 -1.01 3.84
N ASP A 105 4.54 -1.03 2.96
CA ASP A 105 4.49 -1.93 1.81
C ASP A 105 5.64 -1.66 0.83
N ALA A 106 5.92 -0.38 0.54
CA ALA A 106 7.06 0.02 -0.29
C ALA A 106 8.41 -0.36 0.33
N PHE A 107 8.56 -0.20 1.66
CA PHE A 107 9.74 -0.64 2.40
C PHE A 107 9.99 -2.15 2.21
N GLN A 108 8.95 -2.98 2.38
CA GLN A 108 9.07 -4.43 2.20
C GLN A 108 9.54 -4.79 0.79
N LEU A 109 8.96 -4.16 -0.22
CA LEU A 109 9.33 -4.40 -1.61
C LEU A 109 10.78 -3.99 -1.89
N MET A 110 11.21 -2.79 -1.44
CA MET A 110 12.60 -2.34 -1.61
C MET A 110 13.60 -3.22 -0.86
N LEU A 111 13.20 -3.75 0.29
CA LEU A 111 14.02 -4.70 1.06
C LEU A 111 14.22 -6.01 0.29
N MET A 112 13.16 -6.56 -0.32
CA MET A 112 13.25 -7.75 -1.17
C MET A 112 14.08 -7.51 -2.43
N LEU A 113 13.94 -6.32 -3.05
CA LEU A 113 14.74 -5.89 -4.20
C LEU A 113 16.20 -5.52 -3.86
N LYS A 114 16.58 -5.57 -2.57
CA LYS A 114 17.92 -5.23 -2.07
C LYS A 114 18.35 -3.81 -2.45
N LYS A 115 17.45 -2.84 -2.31
CA LYS A 115 17.68 -1.42 -2.61
C LYS A 115 17.83 -0.58 -1.32
N PRO A 116 19.00 -0.61 -0.66
CA PRO A 116 19.14 -0.12 0.72
C PRO A 116 18.78 1.36 0.90
N LYS A 117 19.13 2.21 -0.07
CA LYS A 117 18.79 3.64 -0.03
C LYS A 117 17.28 3.86 0.05
N ASN A 118 16.52 3.18 -0.82
CA ASN A 118 15.07 3.32 -0.89
C ASN A 118 14.37 2.57 0.24
N THR A 119 14.93 1.44 0.70
CA THR A 119 14.49 0.75 1.92
C THR A 119 14.50 1.69 3.13
N LEU A 120 15.63 2.37 3.39
CA LEU A 120 15.76 3.29 4.52
C LEU A 120 14.85 4.53 4.38
N MET A 121 14.71 5.04 3.16
CA MET A 121 13.78 6.13 2.87
C MET A 121 12.35 5.77 3.27
N PHE A 122 11.83 4.64 2.79
CA PHE A 122 10.45 4.27 3.03
C PHE A 122 10.17 3.87 4.48
N ILE A 123 11.08 3.16 5.16
CA ILE A 123 10.86 2.86 6.59
C ILE A 123 10.90 4.12 7.44
N SER A 124 11.76 5.10 7.12
CA SER A 124 11.75 6.41 7.79
C SER A 124 10.42 7.14 7.61
N MET A 125 9.86 7.13 6.40
CA MET A 125 8.54 7.71 6.14
C MET A 125 7.42 6.96 6.87
N ALA A 126 7.49 5.63 6.94
CA ALA A 126 6.53 4.81 7.68
C ALA A 126 6.56 5.10 9.20
N VAL A 127 7.76 5.24 9.79
CA VAL A 127 7.93 5.64 11.21
C VAL A 127 7.29 6.99 11.47
N LYS A 128 7.58 8.00 10.65
CA LYS A 128 6.98 9.34 10.81
C LYS A 128 5.46 9.27 10.70
N ALA A 129 4.94 8.55 9.71
CA ALA A 129 3.51 8.38 9.53
C ALA A 129 2.86 7.59 10.68
N SER A 130 3.55 6.61 11.27
CA SER A 130 3.04 5.84 12.43
C SER A 130 2.95 6.71 13.68
N TYR A 131 3.92 7.62 13.90
CA TYR A 131 3.86 8.56 15.03
C TYR A 131 2.60 9.43 14.97
N HIS A 132 2.23 9.90 13.79
CA HIS A 132 1.00 10.67 13.58
C HIS A 132 -0.28 9.82 13.63
N ALA A 133 -0.20 8.53 13.27
CA ALA A 133 -1.38 7.66 13.20
C ALA A 133 -1.76 7.04 14.56
N VAL A 134 -0.76 6.57 15.32
CA VAL A 134 -0.95 5.73 16.52
C VAL A 134 -0.08 6.18 17.70
N GLY A 135 0.78 7.17 17.51
CA GLY A 135 1.68 7.67 18.56
C GLY A 135 3.07 7.02 18.55
N GLU A 136 4.06 7.75 19.07
CA GLU A 136 5.47 7.34 19.11
C GLU A 136 5.71 6.13 20.01
N THR A 137 5.01 6.05 21.15
CA THR A 137 5.18 5.00 22.15
C THR A 137 4.41 3.73 21.83
N SER A 138 3.71 3.67 20.70
CA SER A 138 2.99 2.48 20.28
C SER A 138 3.95 1.35 19.90
N GLU A 139 3.52 0.10 20.10
CA GLU A 139 4.29 -1.09 19.71
C GLU A 139 4.65 -1.07 18.22
N GLN A 140 3.71 -0.65 17.36
CA GLN A 140 3.92 -0.53 15.93
C GLN A 140 5.05 0.45 15.58
N SER A 141 5.02 1.65 16.18
CA SER A 141 6.05 2.67 16.01
C SER A 141 7.42 2.20 16.50
N GLY A 142 7.47 1.53 17.65
CA GLY A 142 8.68 0.91 18.17
C GLY A 142 9.25 -0.16 17.22
N ARG A 143 8.38 -1.01 16.66
CA ARG A 143 8.77 -2.06 15.71
C ARG A 143 9.36 -1.46 14.42
N PHE A 144 8.73 -0.41 13.88
CA PHE A 144 9.23 0.26 12.68
C PHE A 144 10.57 0.98 12.92
N LYS A 145 10.75 1.58 14.10
CA LYS A 145 12.04 2.14 14.51
C LYS A 145 13.14 1.06 14.57
N GLY A 146 12.82 -0.12 15.11
CA GLY A 146 13.75 -1.26 15.06
C GLY A 146 14.16 -1.67 13.64
N TYR A 147 13.24 -1.61 12.67
CA TYR A 147 13.56 -1.85 11.25
C TYR A 147 14.34 -0.71 10.60
N LEU A 148 14.21 0.52 11.07
CA LEU A 148 15.04 1.63 10.60
C LEU A 148 16.50 1.42 11.03
N ASP A 149 16.72 0.93 12.25
CA ASP A 149 18.07 0.63 12.79
C ASP A 149 18.67 -0.63 12.14
N ASN A 150 17.86 -1.67 11.95
CA ASN A 150 18.28 -2.92 11.32
C ASN A 150 17.20 -3.45 10.35
N PRO A 151 17.19 -3.01 9.08
CA PRO A 151 16.22 -3.46 8.08
C PRO A 151 16.24 -4.97 7.85
N CYS A 152 17.40 -5.61 8.01
CA CYS A 152 17.59 -7.04 7.80
C CYS A 152 16.90 -7.91 8.86
N SER A 153 16.48 -7.34 9.98
CA SER A 153 15.68 -8.04 11.01
C SER A 153 14.24 -8.31 10.56
N HIS A 154 13.78 -7.68 9.48
CA HIS A 154 12.46 -7.90 8.93
C HIS A 154 12.37 -9.21 8.14
N SER A 155 11.25 -9.94 8.27
CA SER A 155 11.07 -11.26 7.64
C SER A 155 11.24 -11.23 6.10
N ALA A 156 10.78 -10.16 5.45
CA ALA A 156 10.94 -9.94 4.01
C ALA A 156 12.41 -9.93 3.51
N PHE A 157 13.38 -9.68 4.39
CA PHE A 157 14.80 -9.80 4.03
C PHE A 157 15.22 -11.26 3.76
N LEU A 158 14.62 -12.21 4.51
CA LEU A 158 14.93 -13.63 4.41
C LEU A 158 14.24 -14.29 3.22
N THR A 159 13.09 -13.76 2.80
CA THR A 159 12.28 -14.33 1.71
C THR A 159 13.02 -14.26 0.37
N GLY A 160 13.90 -13.27 0.16
CA GLY A 160 14.76 -13.18 -1.05
C GLY A 160 16.05 -14.01 -1.02
N ARG A 161 16.20 -14.96 -0.07
CA ARG A 161 17.38 -15.84 0.05
C ARG A 161 17.10 -17.33 -0.15
N GLN A 162 15.84 -17.76 -0.19
CA GLN A 162 15.52 -19.19 -0.28
C GLN A 162 15.48 -19.65 -1.74
N ARG A 163 16.66 -19.90 -2.32
CA ARG A 163 16.94 -20.86 -3.42
C ARG A 163 18.33 -20.55 -3.98
N SER A 164 19.35 -20.99 -3.25
CA SER A 164 20.73 -21.14 -3.73
C SER A 164 21.19 -22.54 -3.40
#